data_AF-A0A9E0EU67-F1
#
_entry.id   AF-A0A9E0EU67-F1
#
_cell.length_a   1.000
_cell.length_b   1.000
_cell.length_c   1.000
_cell.angle_alpha   90.00
_cell.angle_beta   90.00
_cell.angle_gamma   90.00
#
_symmetry.space_group_name_H-M   'P 1'
#
loop_
_entity.id
_entity.type
_entity.pdbx_description
1 polymer ?
#
loop_
_entity_poly.entity_id
_entity_poly.type
_entity_poly.pdbx_seq_one_letter_code
_entity_poly.pdbx_strand_id
1 'polypeptide(L)'
;TFANAKGSLLKHDKLIAFINRNYLTDDNKQSPAAGHWYFQNGPQRVYVELEATPFIWRVQADFSVVSHNDAAARIQRCVIDEHGRLYLDTDIGFGLVHTADMLLAADAVEQGLWVPKEMLTHDLPSRFGYVRSPKSVQKSA
;
A
#
# COMPACT_ATOMS: atom_id res chain seq x y z
N THR A 1 15.45 6.66 3.75
CA THR A 1 16.21 5.48 4.19
C THR A 1 15.25 4.44 4.72
N PHE A 2 15.32 3.20 4.24
CA PHE A 2 14.44 2.12 4.68
C PHE A 2 14.69 1.77 6.15
N ALA A 3 13.63 1.44 6.89
CA ALA A 3 13.78 1.00 8.27
C ALA A 3 14.54 -0.33 8.31
N ASN A 4 15.47 -0.46 9.25
CA ASN A 4 16.19 -1.72 9.42
C ASN A 4 15.20 -2.78 9.93
N ALA A 5 14.82 -3.72 9.06
CA ALA A 5 13.79 -4.70 9.35
C ALA A 5 14.26 -5.63 10.48
N LYS A 6 13.52 -5.65 11.60
CA LYS A 6 13.72 -6.67 12.64
C LYS A 6 12.89 -7.90 12.25
N GLY A 7 13.53 -8.91 11.69
CA GLY A 7 12.86 -10.15 11.30
C GLY A 7 13.62 -10.94 10.24
N SER A 8 13.06 -12.08 9.83
CA SER A 8 13.53 -12.86 8.69
C SER A 8 12.56 -12.72 7.51
N LEU A 9 13.10 -12.82 6.29
CA LEU A 9 12.28 -12.88 5.09
C LEU A 9 11.38 -14.12 5.15
N LEU A 10 10.07 -13.91 4.97
CA LEU A 10 9.11 -15.00 4.81
C LEU A 10 9.32 -15.67 3.45
N LYS A 11 9.60 -16.97 3.44
CA LYS A 11 9.78 -17.80 2.23
C LYS A 11 8.76 -18.94 2.11
N HIS A 12 7.83 -19.04 3.05
CA HIS A 12 6.86 -20.14 3.10
C HIS A 12 5.56 -19.72 2.43
N ASP A 13 5.33 -20.20 1.20
CA ASP A 13 4.19 -19.78 0.37
C ASP A 13 2.84 -19.95 1.05
N LYS A 14 2.62 -21.05 1.80
CA LYS A 14 1.37 -21.27 2.54
C LYS A 14 1.13 -20.21 3.62
N LEU A 15 2.19 -19.76 4.29
CA LEU A 15 2.09 -18.71 5.30
C LEU A 15 1.86 -17.34 4.66
N ILE A 16 2.54 -17.07 3.54
CA ILE A 16 2.35 -15.83 2.78
C ILE A 16 0.92 -15.76 2.26
N ALA A 17 0.40 -16.83 1.64
CA ALA A 17 -0.98 -16.92 1.19
C ALA A 17 -1.98 -16.76 2.35
N PHE A 18 -1.67 -17.32 3.52
CA PHE A 18 -2.46 -17.11 4.74
C PHE A 18 -2.49 -15.63 5.15
N ILE A 19 -1.34 -14.95 5.17
CA ILE A 19 -1.28 -13.52 5.52
C ILE A 19 -2.07 -12.70 4.49
N ASN A 20 -1.82 -12.94 3.21
CA ASN A 20 -2.44 -12.22 2.09
C ASN A 20 -3.97 -12.27 2.13
N ARG A 21 -4.57 -13.43 2.37
CA ARG A 21 -6.05 -13.57 2.42
C ARG A 21 -6.68 -12.86 3.62
N ASN A 22 -5.90 -12.66 4.68
CA ASN A 22 -6.38 -12.09 5.95
C ASN A 22 -5.87 -10.66 6.15
N TYR A 23 -5.24 -10.04 5.14
CA TYR A 23 -4.69 -8.69 5.19
C TYR A 23 -5.82 -7.66 5.06
N LEU A 24 -5.98 -6.82 6.08
CA LEU A 24 -7.13 -5.95 6.29
C LEU A 24 -6.69 -4.60 6.86
N THR A 25 -7.57 -3.62 6.76
CA THR A 25 -7.44 -2.32 7.43
C THR A 25 -8.49 -2.18 8.53
N ASP A 26 -8.22 -1.35 9.53
CA ASP A 26 -9.27 -0.83 10.40
C ASP A 26 -9.95 0.36 9.68
N ASP A 27 -11.15 0.12 9.17
CA ASP A 27 -11.95 1.07 8.37
C ASP A 27 -12.86 1.96 9.22
N ASN A 28 -12.97 1.67 10.52
CA ASN A 28 -13.76 2.46 11.44
C ASN A 28 -13.02 3.76 11.76
N LYS A 29 -13.50 4.87 11.19
CA LYS A 29 -12.93 6.21 11.40
C LYS A 29 -12.96 6.71 12.85
N GLN A 30 -13.78 6.10 13.70
CA GLN A 30 -13.84 6.42 15.13
C GLN A 30 -12.95 5.47 15.98
N SER A 31 -12.37 4.44 15.37
CA SER A 31 -11.44 3.54 16.03
C SER A 31 -10.13 4.28 16.33
N PRO A 32 -9.52 4.11 17.52
CA PRO A 32 -8.15 4.56 17.76
C PRO A 32 -7.15 3.82 16.86
N ALA A 33 -7.57 2.73 16.24
CA ALA A 33 -6.80 1.98 15.26
C ALA A 33 -7.11 2.36 13.79
N ALA A 34 -7.91 3.39 13.52
CA ALA A 34 -8.23 3.82 12.15
C ALA A 34 -6.98 3.99 11.27
N GLY A 35 -7.00 3.43 10.07
CA GLY A 35 -5.89 3.50 9.11
C GLY A 35 -4.70 2.58 9.42
N HIS A 36 -4.75 1.80 10.51
CA HIS A 36 -3.77 0.74 10.73
C HIS A 36 -4.14 -0.51 9.92
N TRP A 37 -3.12 -1.13 9.33
CA TRP A 37 -3.24 -2.38 8.61
C TRP A 37 -2.78 -3.54 9.47
N TYR A 38 -3.45 -4.68 9.32
CA TYR A 38 -3.18 -5.90 10.09
C TYR A 38 -3.49 -7.12 9.24
N PHE A 39 -3.01 -8.29 9.67
CA PHE A 39 -3.62 -9.55 9.25
C PHE A 39 -4.31 -10.24 10.42
N GLN A 40 -5.46 -10.85 10.14
CA GLN A 40 -6.23 -11.59 11.14
C GLN A 40 -5.61 -12.97 11.38
N ASN A 41 -5.24 -13.26 12.63
CA ASN A 41 -4.70 -14.55 13.07
C ASN A 41 -5.58 -15.16 14.17
N GLY A 42 -6.63 -15.88 13.75
CA GLY A 42 -7.63 -16.39 14.69
C GLY A 42 -8.36 -15.25 15.40
N PRO A 43 -8.40 -15.20 16.74
CA PRO A 43 -8.98 -14.07 17.48
C PRO A 43 -8.05 -12.85 17.59
N GLN A 44 -6.79 -12.96 17.17
CA GLN A 44 -5.79 -11.90 17.31
C GLN A 44 -5.63 -11.10 16.02
N ARG A 45 -5.37 -9.79 16.16
CA ARG A 45 -4.91 -8.92 15.06
C ARG A 45 -3.41 -8.73 15.17
N VAL A 46 -2.69 -8.98 14.07
CA VAL A 46 -1.25 -8.70 13.98
C VAL A 46 -1.06 -7.47 13.10
N TYR A 47 -0.75 -6.32 13.71
CA TYR A 47 -0.53 -5.06 13.00
C TYR A 47 0.76 -5.08 12.18
N VAL A 48 0.72 -4.42 11.03
CA VAL A 48 1.81 -4.38 10.05
C VAL A 48 2.50 -3.04 10.08
N GLU A 49 3.83 -3.07 10.15
CA GLU A 49 4.68 -1.91 9.90
C GLU A 49 4.89 -1.76 8.39
N LEU A 50 4.51 -0.61 7.85
CA LEU A 50 4.56 -0.33 6.42
C LEU A 50 5.83 0.42 6.06
N GLU A 51 6.56 -0.13 5.11
CA GLU A 51 7.73 0.53 4.56
C GLU A 51 7.35 1.79 3.78
N ALA A 52 6.28 1.74 2.97
CA ALA A 52 5.81 2.88 2.18
C ALA A 52 4.30 3.08 2.28
N THR A 53 3.53 2.12 1.75
CA THR A 53 2.08 2.14 1.63
C THR A 53 1.48 0.78 1.94
N PRO A 54 0.17 0.69 2.21
CA PRO A 54 -0.48 -0.59 2.49
C PRO A 54 -0.46 -1.58 1.33
N PHE A 55 -0.69 -1.09 0.11
CA PHE A 55 -0.57 -1.91 -1.09
C PHE A 55 0.71 -1.58 -1.86
N ILE A 56 1.24 -2.61 -2.50
CA ILE A 56 2.12 -2.49 -3.67
C ILE A 56 1.29 -2.93 -4.86
N TRP A 57 1.22 -2.08 -5.88
CA TRP A 57 0.47 -2.31 -7.11
C TRP A 57 1.36 -2.90 -8.18
N ARG A 58 0.84 -3.93 -8.84
CA ARG A 58 1.37 -4.45 -10.10
C ARG A 58 0.51 -3.92 -11.25
N VAL A 59 1.15 -3.53 -12.34
CA VAL A 59 0.49 -3.02 -13.55
C VAL A 59 0.61 -4.08 -14.63
N GLN A 60 -0.51 -4.41 -15.26
CA GLN A 60 -0.56 -5.35 -16.37
C GLN A 60 -0.40 -4.63 -17.72
N ALA A 61 -0.16 -5.40 -18.79
CA ALA A 61 0.06 -4.85 -20.12
C ALA A 61 -1.15 -4.07 -20.70
N ASP A 62 -2.35 -4.35 -20.20
CA ASP A 62 -3.60 -3.63 -20.53
C ASP A 62 -3.89 -2.47 -19.57
N PHE A 63 -2.92 -2.10 -18.73
CA PHE A 63 -3.00 -1.09 -17.67
C PHE A 63 -3.99 -1.40 -16.55
N SER A 64 -4.52 -2.64 -16.49
CA SER A 64 -5.22 -3.10 -15.29
C SER A 64 -4.24 -3.22 -14.12
N VAL A 65 -4.75 -3.07 -12.89
CA VAL A 65 -3.94 -3.03 -11.68
C VAL A 65 -4.40 -4.08 -10.69
N VAL A 66 -3.42 -4.77 -10.12
CA VAL A 66 -3.62 -5.79 -9.09
C VAL A 66 -2.67 -5.52 -7.92
N SER A 67 -3.12 -5.77 -6.69
CA SER A 67 -2.27 -5.64 -5.51
C SER A 67 -1.27 -6.81 -5.42
N HIS A 68 -0.28 -6.67 -4.53
CA HIS A 68 0.63 -7.75 -4.13
C HIS A 68 -0.06 -8.98 -3.50
N ASN A 69 -1.35 -8.88 -3.15
CA ASN A 69 -2.16 -10.01 -2.69
C ASN A 69 -3.23 -10.42 -3.71
N ASP A 70 -2.98 -10.14 -5.00
CA ASP A 70 -3.77 -10.58 -6.15
C ASP A 70 -5.20 -10.01 -6.24
N ALA A 71 -5.50 -8.94 -5.49
CA ALA A 71 -6.78 -8.25 -5.59
C ALA A 71 -6.74 -7.24 -6.75
N ALA A 72 -7.63 -7.42 -7.72
CA ALA A 72 -7.85 -6.44 -8.78
C ALA A 72 -8.45 -5.14 -8.21
N ALA A 73 -8.01 -4.00 -8.76
CA ALA A 73 -8.40 -2.68 -8.28
C ALA A 73 -8.71 -1.73 -9.43
N ARG A 74 -9.66 -0.83 -9.22
CA ARG A 74 -9.99 0.25 -10.15
C ARG A 74 -9.34 1.54 -9.68
N ILE A 75 -8.45 2.08 -10.52
CA ILE A 75 -7.78 3.36 -10.26
C ILE A 75 -8.78 4.51 -10.21
N GLN A 76 -8.65 5.36 -9.22
CA GLN A 76 -9.41 6.60 -9.05
C GLN A 76 -8.53 7.83 -9.21
N ARG A 77 -7.29 7.77 -8.70
CA ARG A 77 -6.31 8.86 -8.78
C ARG A 77 -4.90 8.31 -8.92
N CYS A 78 -4.04 9.11 -9.54
CA CYS A 78 -2.62 8.84 -9.71
C CYS A 78 -1.82 9.96 -9.05
N VAL A 79 -0.79 9.60 -8.29
CA VAL A 79 0.05 10.55 -7.55
C VAL A 79 1.51 10.23 -7.81
N ILE A 80 2.35 11.25 -7.96
CA ILE A 80 3.80 11.10 -8.02
C ILE A 80 4.44 11.93 -6.91
N ASP A 81 5.47 11.40 -6.28
CA ASP A 81 6.17 12.10 -5.21
C ASP A 81 7.46 12.79 -5.68
N GLU A 82 8.10 13.51 -4.76
CA GLU A 82 9.36 14.23 -4.98
C GLU A 82 10.55 13.32 -5.33
N HIS A 83 10.38 12.00 -5.23
CA HIS A 83 11.37 10.98 -5.56
C HIS A 83 11.05 10.25 -6.88
N GLY A 84 10.01 10.68 -7.60
CA GLY A 84 9.58 10.04 -8.85
C GLY A 84 8.86 8.71 -8.65
N ARG A 85 8.41 8.38 -7.43
CA ARG A 85 7.63 7.17 -7.17
C ARG A 85 6.16 7.42 -7.50
N LEU A 86 5.56 6.47 -8.20
CA LEU A 86 4.17 6.55 -8.62
C LEU A 86 3.27 5.77 -7.65
N TYR A 87 2.14 6.36 -7.29
CA TYR A 87 1.15 5.79 -6.39
C TYR A 87 -0.22 5.83 -7.01
N LEU A 88 -1.04 4.85 -6.69
CA LEU A 88 -2.43 4.75 -7.14
C LEU A 88 -3.36 4.71 -5.94
N ASP A 89 -4.34 5.61 -5.98
CA ASP A 89 -5.53 5.59 -5.14
C ASP A 89 -6.60 4.81 -5.88
N THR A 90 -7.10 3.75 -5.28
CA THR A 90 -8.04 2.81 -5.89
C THR A 90 -9.30 2.65 -5.04
N ASP A 91 -10.27 1.91 -5.54
CA ASP A 91 -11.46 1.53 -4.78
C ASP A 91 -11.19 0.62 -3.57
N ILE A 92 -10.06 -0.09 -3.53
CA ILE A 92 -9.70 -0.95 -2.40
C ILE A 92 -8.62 -0.35 -1.49
N GLY A 93 -7.98 0.75 -1.91
CA GLY A 93 -7.03 1.50 -1.08
C GLY A 93 -5.89 2.15 -1.86
N PHE A 94 -4.93 2.69 -1.11
CA PHE A 94 -3.77 3.41 -1.63
C PHE A 94 -2.51 2.54 -1.66
N GLY A 95 -1.69 2.69 -2.71
CA GLY A 95 -0.48 1.89 -2.85
C GLY A 95 0.55 2.45 -3.81
N LEU A 96 1.79 1.99 -3.64
CA LEU A 96 2.95 2.29 -4.47
C LEU A 96 2.98 1.35 -5.67
N VAL A 97 3.20 1.88 -6.87
CA VAL A 97 3.46 1.06 -8.06
C VAL A 97 4.83 0.40 -7.93
N HIS A 98 4.88 -0.90 -8.17
CA HIS A 98 6.11 -1.66 -8.12
C HIS A 98 7.11 -1.17 -9.19
N THR A 99 8.38 -0.98 -8.81
CA THR A 99 9.41 -0.44 -9.71
C THR A 99 9.56 -1.20 -11.04
N ALA A 100 9.37 -2.53 -11.02
CA ALA A 100 9.45 -3.35 -12.23
C ALA A 100 8.37 -3.02 -13.28
N ASP A 101 7.28 -2.37 -12.87
CA ASP A 101 6.14 -2.06 -13.75
C ASP A 101 6.08 -0.57 -14.10
N MET A 102 7.12 0.21 -13.75
CA MET A 102 7.16 1.66 -14.03
C MET A 102 7.18 1.98 -15.53
N LEU A 103 7.65 1.08 -16.38
CA LEU A 103 7.59 1.26 -17.82
C LEU A 103 6.13 1.25 -18.31
N LEU A 104 5.35 0.25 -17.91
CA LEU A 104 3.92 0.18 -18.23
C LEU A 104 3.15 1.37 -17.65
N ALA A 105 3.53 1.80 -16.45
CA ALA A 105 2.93 2.96 -15.82
C ALA A 105 3.24 4.26 -16.58
N ALA A 106 4.47 4.43 -17.08
CA ALA A 106 4.85 5.57 -17.90
C ALA A 106 4.05 5.58 -19.22
N ASP A 107 3.91 4.43 -19.88
CA ASP A 107 3.09 4.31 -21.10
C ASP A 107 1.64 4.76 -20.85
N ALA A 108 1.04 4.39 -19.71
CA ALA A 108 -0.31 4.82 -19.34
C ALA A 108 -0.42 6.34 -19.14
N VAL A 109 0.63 6.97 -18.62
CA VAL A 109 0.70 8.43 -18.45
C VAL A 109 0.88 9.13 -19.79
N GLU A 110 1.76 8.63 -20.65
CA GLU A 110 2.01 9.17 -21.99
C GLU A 110 0.77 9.09 -22.89
N GLN A 111 -0.03 8.03 -22.74
CA GLN A 111 -1.31 7.87 -23.42
C GLN A 111 -2.44 8.75 -22.83
N GLY A 112 -2.17 9.49 -21.75
CA GLY A 112 -3.15 10.34 -21.07
C GLY A 112 -4.22 9.55 -20.30
N LEU A 113 -4.04 8.24 -20.12
CA LEU A 113 -4.95 7.40 -19.33
C LEU A 113 -4.80 7.74 -17.84
N TRP A 114 -3.56 7.97 -17.40
CA TRP A 114 -3.25 8.37 -16.03
C TRP A 114 -2.68 9.79 -16.01
N VAL A 115 -3.14 10.59 -15.07
CA VAL A 115 -2.69 11.98 -14.90
C VAL A 115 -2.14 12.14 -13.48
N PRO A 116 -0.83 11.92 -13.27
CA PRO A 116 -0.22 12.00 -11.95
C PRO A 116 -0.32 13.42 -11.39
N LYS A 117 -0.70 13.53 -10.13
CA LYS A 117 -0.61 14.78 -9.35
C LYS A 117 0.59 14.72 -8.43
N GLU A 118 1.35 15.80 -8.37
CA GLU A 118 2.46 15.90 -7.43
C GLU A 118 1.96 15.97 -5.98
N MET A 119 2.61 15.22 -5.09
CA MET A 119 2.35 15.25 -3.65
C MET A 119 3.59 14.82 -2.88
N LEU A 120 3.90 15.48 -1.77
CA LEU A 120 5.05 15.12 -0.96
C LEU A 120 4.81 13.78 -0.26
N THR A 121 5.85 12.94 -0.22
CA THR A 121 5.82 11.61 0.41
C THR A 121 5.29 11.65 1.84
N HIS A 122 5.65 12.70 2.59
CA HIS A 122 5.26 12.83 4.00
C HIS A 122 3.77 13.16 4.19
N ASP A 123 3.10 13.69 3.17
CA ASP A 123 1.66 14.00 3.19
C ASP A 123 0.80 12.79 2.85
N LEU A 124 1.35 11.76 2.20
CA LEU A 124 0.59 10.60 1.74
C LEU A 124 -0.17 9.88 2.88
N PRO A 125 0.43 9.59 4.06
CA PRO A 125 -0.26 8.90 5.14
C PRO A 125 -1.50 9.65 5.64
N SER A 126 -1.39 10.97 5.84
CA SER A 126 -2.51 11.79 6.31
C SER A 126 -3.57 11.97 5.22
N ARG A 127 -3.13 12.13 3.97
CA ARG A 127 -4.03 12.32 2.82
C ARG A 127 -4.89 11.10 2.51
N PHE A 128 -4.28 9.91 2.57
CA PHE A 128 -4.89 8.63 2.17
C PHE A 128 -5.27 7.75 3.36
N GLY A 129 -5.09 8.24 4.59
CA GLY A 129 -5.66 7.63 5.80
C GLY A 129 -5.02 6.30 6.19
N TYR A 130 -3.69 6.21 6.12
CA TYR A 130 -2.97 5.02 6.57
C TYR A 130 -1.85 5.36 7.57
N VAL A 131 -1.53 4.43 8.46
CA VAL A 131 -0.46 4.59 9.45
C VAL A 131 0.71 3.68 9.12
N ARG A 132 1.90 4.27 8.92
CA ARG A 132 3.11 3.49 8.60
C ARG A 132 3.64 2.66 9.77
N SER A 133 3.59 3.21 10.98
CA SER A 133 4.10 2.54 12.18
C SER A 133 3.07 2.54 13.31
N PRO A 134 2.16 1.55 13.37
CA PRO A 134 1.28 1.36 14.52
C PRO A 134 2.03 1.39 15.85
N LYS A 135 3.26 0.84 15.87
CA LYS A 135 4.11 0.78 17.07
C LYS A 135 4.58 2.15 17.54
N SER A 136 4.86 3.10 16.63
CA SER A 136 5.28 4.45 17.05
C SER A 136 4.11 5.22 17.66
N VAL A 137 2.91 5.06 17.10
CA VAL A 137 1.68 5.71 17.60
C VAL A 137 1.35 5.25 19.02
N GLN A 138 1.46 3.96 19.32
CA GLN A 138 1.20 3.41 20.66
C GLN A 138 2.21 3.86 21.73
N LYS A 139 3.40 4.32 21.34
CA LYS A 139 4.41 4.83 22.29
C LYS A 139 4.25 6.31 22.62
N SER A 140 3.48 7.03 21.83
CA SER A 140 3.23 8.47 21.99
C SER A 140 1.91 8.77 22.71
N ALA A 141 1.14 7.73 23.06
CA ALA A 141 -0.06 7.77 23.89
C ALA A 141 0.26 7.33 25.32
#